data_AF-A0A2J7PRZ7-F1
#
_entry.id   AF-A0A2J7PRZ7-F1
#
_cell.length_a   1.000
_cell.length_b   1.000
_cell.length_c   1.000
_cell.angle_alpha   90.00
_cell.angle_beta   90.00
_cell.angle_gamma   90.00
#
_symmetry.space_group_name_H-M   'P 1'
#
loop_
_entity.id
_entity.type
_entity.pdbx_description
1 polymer ?
#
loop_
_entity_poly.entity_id
_entity_poly.type
_entity_poly.pdbx_seq_one_letter_code
_entity_poly.pdbx_strand_id
1 'polypeptide(L)'
;MAKTKLTLCVSVMLVFFRLRAEAYCNTDRKILEPNPEHLGKCYCDVTKKAYDVNETWGQTGVCVQYECSQDEDGNFVITTHGCLDTSEFENDVYCWIMEGDISSPYPNCCPTVACA
;
A
#
# COMPACT_ATOMS: atom_id res chain seq x y z
N MET A 1 -9.69 54.47 -1.12
CA MET A 1 -9.18 53.86 0.13
C MET A 1 -10.35 53.45 0.99
N ALA A 2 -10.73 52.17 0.99
CA ALA A 2 -11.79 51.64 1.84
C ALA A 2 -11.16 50.55 2.73
N LYS A 3 -11.14 50.82 4.04
CA LYS A 3 -10.73 49.88 5.08
C LYS A 3 -11.99 49.15 5.55
N THR A 4 -12.08 47.85 5.30
CA THR A 4 -13.10 47.01 5.94
C THR A 4 -12.39 45.98 6.79
N LYS A 5 -12.37 46.22 8.09
CA LYS A 5 -12.01 45.23 9.10
C LYS A 5 -13.12 44.17 9.11
N LEU A 6 -12.80 42.91 8.85
CA LEU A 6 -13.70 41.81 9.14
C LEU A 6 -13.09 40.97 10.27
N THR A 7 -13.83 40.99 11.36
CA THR A 7 -13.61 40.42 12.68
C THR A 7 -13.30 38.92 12.65
N LEU A 8 -12.38 38.52 13.52
CA LEU A 8 -12.12 37.14 13.96
C LEU A 8 -13.43 36.37 14.17
N CYS A 9 -13.60 35.23 13.48
CA CYS A 9 -14.42 34.13 13.97
C CYS A 9 -13.47 33.01 14.39
N VAL A 10 -13.19 33.01 15.68
CA VAL A 10 -12.51 31.93 16.41
C VAL A 10 -13.50 30.78 16.57
N SER A 11 -13.02 29.57 16.29
CA SER A 11 -13.55 28.28 16.75
C SER A 11 -14.81 27.73 16.09
N VAL A 12 -14.63 26.82 15.13
CA VAL A 12 -15.25 25.49 15.23
C VAL A 12 -14.21 24.45 14.81
N MET A 13 -13.94 23.54 15.74
CA MET A 13 -13.12 22.35 15.57
C MET A 13 -13.53 21.56 14.32
N LEU A 14 -12.67 21.52 13.31
CA LEU A 14 -12.55 20.32 12.50
C LEU A 14 -11.31 19.60 12.99
N VAL A 15 -11.54 18.63 13.87
CA VAL A 15 -10.60 17.58 14.23
C VAL A 15 -10.25 16.82 12.93
N PHE A 16 -9.32 17.36 12.16
CA PHE A 16 -8.76 16.76 10.95
C PHE A 16 -7.69 15.69 11.28
N PHE A 17 -7.64 15.21 12.53
CA PHE A 17 -6.83 14.07 12.93
C PHE A 17 -7.70 12.81 13.02
N ARG A 18 -8.43 12.48 11.94
CA ARG A 18 -8.86 11.09 11.73
C ARG A 18 -7.67 10.39 11.10
N LEU A 19 -6.83 9.82 11.96
CA LEU A 19 -5.84 8.76 11.72
C LEU A 19 -5.77 8.35 10.24
N ARG A 20 -4.89 8.98 9.46
CA ARG A 20 -4.32 8.26 8.32
C ARG A 20 -3.49 7.17 8.97
N ALA A 21 -4.06 5.97 9.07
CA ALA A 21 -3.23 4.78 9.15
C ALA A 21 -2.43 4.75 7.85
N GLU A 22 -1.29 5.44 7.84
CA GLU A 22 -0.26 5.22 6.86
C GLU A 22 0.28 3.84 7.22
N ALA A 23 -0.40 2.81 6.71
CA ALA A 23 0.23 1.51 6.60
C ALA A 23 1.44 1.76 5.69
N TYR A 24 2.63 1.89 6.28
CA TYR A 24 3.88 1.87 5.53
C TYR A 24 4.01 0.45 4.98
N CYS A 25 3.33 0.20 3.87
CA CYS A 25 3.41 -1.06 3.15
C CYS A 25 4.76 -1.07 2.43
N ASN A 26 5.59 -2.06 2.70
CA ASN A 26 6.80 -2.29 1.93
C ASN A 26 6.39 -2.44 0.47
N THR A 27 6.78 -1.48 -0.38
CA THR A 27 6.37 -1.44 -1.77
C THR A 27 7.59 -1.60 -2.66
N ASP A 28 7.58 -2.64 -3.50
CA ASP A 28 8.61 -2.88 -4.51
C ASP A 28 8.01 -2.70 -5.91
N ARG A 29 8.80 -2.16 -6.85
CA ARG A 29 8.35 -1.89 -8.22
C ARG A 29 9.32 -2.51 -9.22
N LYS A 30 8.78 -3.35 -10.10
CA LYS A 30 9.54 -3.98 -11.19
C LYS A 30 9.01 -3.52 -12.54
N ILE A 31 9.83 -2.79 -13.29
CA ILE A 31 9.59 -2.53 -14.72
C ILE A 31 9.76 -3.83 -15.50
N LEU A 32 8.81 -4.15 -16.36
CA LEU A 32 8.81 -5.37 -17.16
C LEU A 32 9.35 -5.13 -18.56
N GLU A 33 10.08 -6.11 -19.06
CA GLU A 33 10.33 -6.22 -20.50
C GLU A 33 9.03 -6.61 -21.22
N PRO A 34 8.73 -6.03 -22.40
CA PRO A 34 7.53 -6.38 -23.16
C PRO A 34 7.48 -7.88 -23.50
N ASN A 35 6.38 -8.55 -23.15
CA ASN A 35 6.17 -9.94 -23.52
C ASN A 35 5.41 -10.02 -24.88
N PRO A 36 6.00 -10.58 -25.94
CA PRO A 36 5.37 -10.65 -27.26
C PRO A 36 4.15 -11.58 -27.33
N GLU A 37 4.03 -12.54 -26.41
CA GLU A 37 2.87 -13.45 -26.34
C GLU A 37 1.68 -12.82 -25.60
N HIS A 38 1.93 -11.76 -24.83
CA HIS A 38 0.96 -11.11 -23.96
C HIS A 38 1.04 -9.58 -24.08
N LEU A 39 0.77 -9.08 -25.30
CA LEU A 39 0.76 -7.66 -25.60
C LEU A 39 -0.23 -6.90 -24.71
N GLY A 40 0.19 -5.77 -24.16
CA GLY A 40 -0.67 -4.89 -23.37
C GLY A 40 -0.89 -5.33 -21.91
N LYS A 41 -0.18 -6.35 -21.43
CA LYS A 41 -0.39 -6.96 -20.11
C LYS A 41 0.90 -7.04 -19.30
N CYS A 42 0.78 -7.09 -17.98
CA CYS A 42 1.90 -7.44 -17.11
C CYS A 42 2.04 -8.95 -17.01
N TYR A 43 3.10 -9.51 -17.57
CA TYR A 43 3.43 -10.92 -17.36
C TYR A 43 4.18 -11.12 -16.06
N CYS A 44 3.60 -11.89 -15.14
CA CYS A 44 4.19 -12.20 -13.84
C CYS A 44 4.92 -13.55 -13.89
N ASP A 45 6.25 -13.52 -13.80
CA ASP A 45 7.08 -14.73 -13.82
C ASP A 45 6.83 -15.70 -12.65
N VAL A 46 6.32 -15.21 -11.52
CA VAL A 46 6.05 -16.02 -10.33
C VAL A 46 4.80 -16.87 -10.53
N THR A 47 3.72 -16.25 -11.01
CA THR A 47 2.44 -16.93 -11.22
C THR A 47 2.29 -17.54 -12.61
N LYS A 48 3.20 -17.21 -13.54
CA LYS A 48 3.15 -17.60 -14.97
C LYS A 48 1.85 -17.17 -15.65
N LYS A 49 1.34 -16.00 -15.27
CA LYS A 49 0.08 -15.42 -15.78
C LYS A 49 0.30 -13.99 -16.25
N ALA A 50 -0.53 -13.57 -17.21
CA ALA A 50 -0.60 -12.21 -17.68
C ALA A 50 -1.83 -11.52 -17.08
N TYR A 51 -1.62 -10.33 -16.53
CA TYR A 51 -2.64 -9.52 -15.85
C TYR A 51 -2.92 -8.24 -16.63
N ASP A 52 -4.17 -7.80 -16.61
CA ASP A 52 -4.59 -6.54 -17.22
C ASP A 52 -4.09 -5.34 -16.41
N VAL A 53 -3.93 -4.19 -17.07
CA VAL A 53 -3.56 -2.94 -16.38
C VAL A 53 -4.63 -2.58 -15.35
N ASN A 54 -4.20 -2.22 -14.14
CA ASN A 54 -4.96 -2.01 -12.91
C ASN A 54 -5.53 -3.28 -12.26
N GLU A 55 -5.19 -4.47 -12.77
CA GLU A 55 -5.54 -5.72 -12.10
C GLU A 55 -4.66 -5.93 -10.87
N THR A 56 -5.29 -6.38 -9.78
CA THR A 56 -4.62 -6.74 -8.53
C THR A 56 -4.81 -8.21 -8.21
N TRP A 57 -3.78 -8.85 -7.65
CA TRP A 57 -3.86 -10.24 -7.24
C TRP A 57 -3.04 -10.52 -5.98
N GLY A 58 -3.40 -11.57 -5.26
CA GLY A 58 -2.64 -12.09 -4.13
C GLY A 58 -1.90 -13.37 -4.48
N GLN A 59 -1.09 -13.86 -3.54
CA GLN A 59 -0.44 -15.16 -3.63
C GLN A 59 -0.78 -16.01 -2.40
N THR A 60 -1.28 -17.22 -2.61
CA THR A 60 -1.61 -18.13 -1.50
C THR A 60 -0.37 -18.44 -0.67
N GLY A 61 -0.50 -18.31 0.65
CA GLY A 61 0.57 -18.60 1.61
C GLY A 61 1.60 -17.48 1.76
N VAL A 62 1.42 -16.33 1.10
CA VAL A 62 2.28 -15.15 1.25
C VAL A 62 1.38 -13.92 1.40
N CYS A 63 1.60 -13.11 2.45
CA CYS A 63 0.81 -11.91 2.66
C CYS A 63 1.32 -10.75 1.82
N VAL A 64 0.93 -10.75 0.55
CA VAL A 64 1.28 -9.72 -0.43
C VAL A 64 0.11 -9.43 -1.35
N GLN A 65 0.09 -8.21 -1.89
CA GLN A 65 -0.75 -7.83 -3.02
C GLN A 65 0.15 -7.35 -4.15
N TYR A 66 -0.12 -7.83 -5.35
CA TYR A 66 0.50 -7.34 -6.58
C TYR A 66 -0.50 -6.48 -7.34
N GLU A 67 0.03 -5.52 -8.09
CA GLU A 67 -0.73 -4.66 -8.99
C GLU A 67 0.01 -4.55 -10.33
N CYS A 68 -0.73 -4.72 -11.43
CA CYS A 68 -0.24 -4.37 -12.76
C CYS A 68 -0.57 -2.92 -13.07
N SER A 69 0.41 -2.12 -13.47
CA SER A 69 0.22 -0.72 -13.85
C SER A 69 1.06 -0.36 -15.08
N GLN A 70 0.85 0.85 -15.59
CA GLN A 70 1.68 1.46 -16.61
C GLN A 70 2.25 2.77 -16.06
N ASP A 71 3.56 3.00 -16.21
CA ASP A 71 4.18 4.25 -15.79
C ASP A 71 3.97 5.38 -16.81
N GLU A 72 4.47 6.58 -16.50
CA GLU A 72 4.34 7.76 -17.37
C GLU A 72 5.05 7.60 -18.73
N ASP A 73 6.06 6.73 -18.81
CA ASP A 73 6.82 6.43 -20.02
C ASP A 73 6.15 5.30 -20.85
N GLY A 74 5.04 4.74 -20.38
CA GLY A 74 4.32 3.67 -21.05
C GLY A 74 4.86 2.27 -20.77
N ASN A 75 5.78 2.09 -19.82
CA ASN A 75 6.29 0.78 -19.45
C ASN A 75 5.31 0.05 -18.54
N PHE A 76 5.19 -1.27 -18.72
CA PHE A 76 4.43 -2.12 -17.80
C PHE A 76 5.21 -2.33 -16.50
N VAL A 77 4.52 -2.20 -15.37
CA VAL A 77 5.12 -2.30 -14.04
C VAL A 77 4.29 -3.24 -13.19
N ILE A 78 4.95 -4.17 -12.50
CA ILE A 78 4.35 -4.89 -11.38
C ILE A 78 4.81 -4.22 -10.10
N THR A 79 3.85 -3.71 -9.33
CA THR A 79 4.06 -3.23 -7.97
C THR A 79 3.71 -4.34 -6.99
N THR A 80 4.56 -4.58 -6.00
CA THR A 80 4.33 -5.54 -4.92
C THR A 80 4.17 -4.78 -3.62
N HIS A 81 3.06 -4.99 -2.93
CA HIS A 81 2.78 -4.46 -1.60
C HIS A 81 2.90 -5.60 -0.58
N GLY A 82 3.87 -5.47 0.32
CA GLY A 82 4.06 -6.32 1.49
C GLY A 82 3.57 -5.65 2.77
N CYS A 83 3.65 -6.40 3.86
CA CYS A 83 3.36 -5.88 5.19
C CYS A 83 4.43 -4.91 5.68
N LEU A 84 4.06 -4.13 6.69
CA LEU A 84 5.00 -3.33 7.47
C LEU A 84 6.10 -4.23 8.06
N ASP A 85 7.35 -3.75 8.05
CA ASP A 85 8.42 -4.37 8.81
C ASP A 85 8.23 -4.06 10.30
N THR A 86 7.98 -5.09 11.11
CA THR A 86 7.73 -4.94 12.55
C THR A 86 8.99 -5.10 13.40
N SER A 87 10.15 -5.34 12.79
CA SER A 87 11.40 -5.62 13.51
C SER A 87 11.83 -4.49 14.45
N GLU A 88 11.49 -3.24 14.15
CA GLU A 88 11.78 -2.09 15.01
C GLU A 88 11.01 -2.11 16.35
N PHE A 89 9.87 -2.82 16.41
CA PHE A 89 9.01 -2.89 17.60
C PHE A 89 9.24 -4.14 18.45
N GLU A 90 10.05 -5.11 18.00
CA GLU A 90 10.22 -6.40 18.69
C GLU A 90 10.79 -6.27 20.12
N ASN A 91 11.54 -5.21 20.39
CA ASN A 91 12.16 -4.97 21.70
C ASN A 91 11.55 -3.78 22.46
N ASP A 92 10.48 -3.18 21.95
CA ASP A 92 9.82 -2.07 22.62
C ASP A 92 8.86 -2.59 23.69
N VAL A 93 9.10 -2.20 24.94
CA VAL A 93 8.28 -2.62 26.10
C VAL A 93 6.89 -2.02 26.12
N TYR A 94 6.63 -1.00 25.31
CA TYR A 94 5.34 -0.31 25.20
C TYR A 94 4.56 -0.70 23.95
N CYS A 95 5.10 -1.57 23.09
CA CYS A 95 4.44 -2.03 21.88
C CYS A 95 4.19 -3.54 21.90
N TRP A 96 3.10 -3.95 21.25
CA TRP A 96 2.72 -5.34 21.03
C TRP A 96 2.50 -5.58 19.54
N ILE A 97 3.15 -6.62 19.03
CA ILE A 97 2.93 -7.12 17.68
C ILE A 97 1.82 -8.17 17.76
N MET A 98 0.71 -7.89 17.10
CA MET A 98 -0.39 -8.83 16.91
C MET A 98 -0.19 -9.53 15.58
N GLU A 99 0.03 -10.84 15.63
CA GLU A 99 0.23 -11.69 14.46
C GLU A 99 -0.92 -11.56 13.45
N GLY A 100 -0.57 -11.59 12.17
CA GLY A 100 -1.53 -11.61 11.07
C GLY A 100 -2.04 -13.03 10.77
N ASP A 101 -3.11 -13.13 10.00
CA ASP A 101 -3.64 -14.41 9.51
C ASP A 101 -3.29 -14.64 8.04
N ILE A 102 -2.30 -15.48 7.77
CA ILE A 102 -1.83 -15.78 6.41
C ILE A 102 -2.89 -16.40 5.48
N SER A 103 -3.99 -16.90 6.04
CA SER A 103 -5.12 -17.41 5.25
C SER A 103 -6.08 -16.31 4.77
N SER A 104 -5.99 -15.12 5.38
CA SER A 104 -6.74 -13.94 4.98
C SER A 104 -6.11 -13.23 3.76
N PRO A 105 -6.89 -12.48 2.97
CA PRO A 105 -6.33 -11.67 1.89
C PRO A 105 -5.58 -10.45 2.45
N TYR A 106 -4.58 -9.99 1.71
CA TYR A 106 -3.94 -8.69 1.97
C TYR A 106 -4.99 -7.56 1.95
N PRO A 107 -4.93 -6.56 2.87
CA PRO A 107 -3.91 -6.37 3.92
C PRO A 107 -4.22 -7.09 5.24
N ASN A 108 -5.32 -7.82 5.35
CA ASN A 108 -5.78 -8.41 6.62
C ASN A 108 -4.89 -9.56 7.11
N CYS A 109 -4.07 -10.14 6.23
CA CYS A 109 -3.07 -11.12 6.63
C CYS A 109 -1.81 -10.51 7.28
N CYS A 110 -1.68 -9.18 7.29
CA CYS A 110 -0.49 -8.54 7.84
C CYS A 110 -0.54 -8.48 9.37
N PRO A 111 0.63 -8.58 10.04
CA PRO A 111 0.72 -8.26 11.45
C PRO A 111 0.37 -6.79 11.69
N THR A 112 -0.09 -6.50 12.90
CA THR A 112 -0.41 -5.13 13.34
C THR A 112 0.35 -4.80 14.61
N VAL A 113 0.76 -3.55 14.74
CA VAL A 113 1.49 -3.06 15.91
C VAL A 113 0.57 -2.14 16.70
N ALA A 114 0.46 -2.38 18.01
CA ALA A 114 -0.25 -1.52 18.94
C ALA A 114 0.70 -1.05 20.03
N CYS A 115 0.79 0.25 20.29
CA CYS A 115 1.63 0.82 21.33
C CYS A 115 0.80 1.61 22.37
N ALA A 116 1.26 1.64 23.61
CA ALA A 116 0.61 2.31 24.75
C ALA A 116 1.05 3.77 24.95
#